data_AF-A0A3P1SB38-F1
#
_entry.id   AF-A0A3P1SB38-F1
#
_cell.length_a   1.000
_cell.length_b   1.000
_cell.length_c   1.000
_cell.angle_alpha   90.00
_cell.angle_beta   90.00
_cell.angle_gamma   90.00
#
_symmetry.space_group_name_H-M   'P 1'
#
loop_
_entity.id
_entity.type
_entity.pdbx_description
1 polymer ?
#
loop_
_entity_poly.entity_id
_entity_poly.type
_entity_poly.pdbx_seq_one_letter_code
_entity_poly.pdbx_strand_id
1 'polypeptide(L)'
;SSCFDDKFINYAIEYTSINGSRPKQFLLKVLSNWKNANITTLEQAKNFKISNKKNSIVQFSKEKTPEWLNNRTNRNENEEMSEEERAKFEKKREEFKRLLE
;
A
#
# COMPACT_ATOMS: atom_id res chain seq x y z
N SER A 1 -13.86 19.24 -32.00
CA SER A 1 -14.34 17.86 -32.25
C SER A 1 -14.00 17.00 -31.06
N SER A 2 -14.98 16.37 -30.41
CA SER A 2 -14.71 15.40 -29.35
C SER A 2 -13.85 14.27 -29.91
N CYS A 3 -12.75 13.95 -29.23
CA CYS A 3 -11.82 12.88 -29.58
C CYS A 3 -12.44 11.48 -29.51
N PHE A 4 -13.65 11.36 -28.94
CA PHE A 4 -14.31 10.10 -28.65
C PHE A 4 -15.75 10.11 -29.15
N ASP A 5 -16.11 9.07 -29.89
CA ASP A 5 -17.47 8.77 -30.37
C ASP A 5 -18.37 8.31 -29.20
N ASP A 6 -19.68 8.49 -29.31
CA ASP A 6 -20.65 8.16 -28.26
C ASP A 6 -20.60 6.68 -27.88
N LYS A 7 -20.42 5.80 -28.88
CA LYS A 7 -20.25 4.35 -28.65
C LYS A 7 -19.03 4.04 -27.81
N PHE A 8 -17.95 4.81 -28.00
CA PHE A 8 -16.71 4.66 -27.26
C PHE A 8 -16.89 5.08 -25.80
N ILE A 9 -17.59 6.19 -25.57
CA ILE A 9 -17.89 6.69 -24.22
C ILE A 9 -18.84 5.74 -23.48
N ASN A 10 -19.89 5.24 -24.14
CA ASN A 10 -20.82 4.28 -23.55
C ASN A 10 -20.11 2.99 -23.12
N TYR A 11 -19.23 2.46 -23.98
CA TYR A 11 -18.41 1.30 -23.61
C TYR A 11 -17.55 1.56 -22.37
N ALA A 12 -16.93 2.74 -22.25
CA ALA A 12 -16.14 3.11 -21.08
C ALA A 12 -16.98 3.14 -19.79
N ILE A 13 -18.21 3.68 -19.88
CA ILE A 13 -19.15 3.75 -18.75
C ILE A 13 -19.58 2.34 -18.32
N GLU A 14 -19.96 1.48 -19.26
CA GLU A 14 -20.33 0.08 -18.98
C GLU A 14 -19.17 -0.68 -18.35
N TYR A 15 -17.99 -0.61 -18.97
CA TYR A 15 -16.79 -1.29 -18.50
C TYR A 15 -16.45 -0.89 -17.06
N THR A 16 -16.49 0.41 -16.74
CA THR A 16 -16.12 0.88 -15.40
C THR A 16 -17.19 0.69 -14.34
N SER A 17 -18.46 0.63 -14.74
CA SER A 17 -19.57 0.28 -13.83
C SER A 17 -19.53 -1.19 -13.43
N ILE A 18 -19.11 -2.08 -14.32
CA ILE A 18 -18.99 -3.53 -14.05
C ILE A 18 -17.73 -3.85 -13.23
N ASN A 19 -16.60 -3.21 -13.55
CA ASN A 19 -15.29 -3.61 -13.01
C ASN A 19 -14.77 -2.73 -11.85
N GLY A 20 -15.41 -1.60 -11.55
CA GLY A 20 -14.92 -0.63 -10.57
C GLY A 20 -15.78 -0.50 -9.32
N SER A 21 -15.16 -0.53 -8.13
CA SER A 21 -15.84 -0.17 -6.87
C SER A 21 -16.14 1.34 -6.76
N ARG A 22 -15.51 2.17 -7.59
CA ARG A 22 -15.71 3.63 -7.68
C ARG A 22 -15.82 4.05 -9.16
N PRO A 23 -16.97 3.81 -9.82
CA PRO A 23 -17.11 3.91 -11.28
C PRO A 23 -16.66 5.24 -11.86
N LYS A 24 -17.05 6.37 -11.24
CA LYS A 24 -16.64 7.72 -11.70
C LYS A 24 -15.12 7.91 -11.71
N GLN A 25 -14.43 7.52 -10.64
CA GLN A 25 -12.98 7.67 -10.54
C GLN A 25 -12.27 6.70 -11.50
N PHE A 26 -12.82 5.50 -11.64
CA PHE A 26 -12.25 4.51 -12.54
C PHE A 26 -12.42 4.92 -14.01
N LEU A 27 -13.56 5.49 -14.39
CA LEU A 27 -13.84 6.02 -15.73
C LEU A 27 -12.80 7.07 -16.14
N LEU A 28 -12.53 8.05 -15.28
CA LEU A 28 -11.51 9.08 -15.54
C LEU A 28 -10.12 8.46 -15.77
N LYS A 29 -9.77 7.45 -14.98
CA LYS A 29 -8.50 6.72 -15.13
C LYS A 29 -8.43 5.95 -16.44
N VAL A 30 -9.50 5.24 -16.81
CA VAL A 30 -9.59 4.48 -18.06
C VAL A 30 -9.44 5.43 -19.26
N LEU A 31 -10.22 6.52 -19.29
CA LEU A 31 -10.15 7.50 -20.37
C LEU A 31 -8.77 8.16 -20.47
N SER A 32 -8.15 8.49 -19.33
CA SER A 32 -6.78 9.03 -19.32
C SER A 32 -5.76 8.02 -19.86
N ASN A 33 -5.87 6.75 -19.49
CA ASN A 33 -4.96 5.71 -19.98
C ASN A 33 -5.11 5.51 -21.49
N TRP A 34 -6.34 5.47 -22.00
CA TRP A 34 -6.61 5.36 -23.44
C TRP A 34 -6.09 6.55 -24.22
N LYS A 35 -6.30 7.78 -23.71
CA LYS A 35 -5.73 8.99 -24.31
C LYS A 35 -4.20 8.91 -24.38
N ASN A 36 -3.54 8.51 -23.29
CA ASN A 36 -2.08 8.40 -23.24
C ASN A 36 -1.52 7.29 -24.15
N ALA A 37 -2.32 6.25 -24.40
CA ALA A 37 -1.98 5.15 -25.30
C ALA A 37 -2.38 5.42 -26.77
N ASN A 38 -2.85 6.64 -27.10
CA ASN A 38 -3.37 7.02 -28.42
C ASN A 38 -4.49 6.09 -28.93
N ILE A 39 -5.33 5.60 -28.03
CA ILE A 39 -6.50 4.79 -28.36
C ILE A 39 -7.64 5.73 -28.76
N THR A 40 -8.08 5.60 -30.01
CA THR A 40 -9.12 6.44 -30.60
C THR A 40 -10.31 5.64 -31.12
N THR A 41 -10.21 4.32 -31.20
CA THR A 41 -11.30 3.46 -31.71
C THR A 41 -11.81 2.47 -30.66
N LEU A 42 -13.08 2.11 -30.78
CA LEU A 42 -13.74 1.17 -29.86
C LEU A 42 -13.04 -0.20 -29.86
N GLU A 43 -12.60 -0.68 -31.02
CA GLU A 43 -11.87 -1.94 -31.13
C GLU A 43 -10.51 -1.90 -30.43
N GLN A 44 -9.79 -0.79 -30.49
CA GLN A 44 -8.56 -0.61 -29.71
C GLN A 44 -8.84 -0.63 -28.20
N ALA A 45 -9.91 0.03 -27.75
CA ALA A 45 -10.30 0.06 -26.34
C ALA A 45 -10.67 -1.33 -25.81
N LYS A 46 -11.43 -2.13 -26.57
CA LYS A 46 -11.77 -3.52 -26.22
C LYS A 46 -10.54 -4.42 -26.09
N ASN A 47 -9.54 -4.21 -26.94
CA ASN A 47 -8.30 -4.98 -26.94
C ASN A 47 -7.26 -4.46 -25.93
N PHE A 48 -7.50 -3.30 -25.31
CA PHE A 48 -6.57 -2.69 -24.36
C PHE A 48 -6.66 -3.36 -22.99
N LYS A 49 -5.65 -4.16 -22.67
CA LYS A 49 -5.48 -4.70 -21.31
C LYS A 49 -4.80 -3.65 -20.45
N ILE A 50 -5.54 -3.09 -19.49
CA ILE A 50 -4.94 -2.27 -18.43
C ILE A 50 -4.02 -3.21 -17.65
N SER A 51 -2.71 -3.13 -17.91
CA SER A 51 -1.75 -3.76 -17.02
C SER A 51 -1.90 -3.01 -15.70
N ASN A 52 -2.55 -3.65 -14.73
CA ASN A 52 -2.34 -3.28 -13.35
C ASN A 52 -0.87 -3.59 -13.08
N LYS A 53 0.01 -2.64 -13.39
CA LYS A 53 1.21 -2.46 -12.57
C LYS A 53 0.63 -2.23 -11.19
N LYS A 54 0.46 -3.34 -10.46
CA LYS A 54 0.50 -3.32 -9.03
C LYS A 54 1.88 -2.74 -8.77
N ASN A 55 1.96 -1.40 -8.73
CA ASN A 55 2.98 -0.75 -7.96
C ASN A 55 2.95 -1.56 -6.68
N SER A 56 4.04 -2.25 -6.35
CA SER A 56 4.17 -2.87 -5.05
C SER A 56 3.96 -1.71 -4.09
N ILE A 57 2.73 -1.55 -3.63
CA ILE A 57 2.40 -0.70 -2.51
C ILE A 57 3.00 -1.53 -1.39
N VAL A 58 4.32 -1.41 -1.25
CA VAL A 58 4.99 -1.69 -0.01
C VAL A 58 4.24 -0.79 0.94
N GLN A 59 3.41 -1.42 1.75
CA GLN A 59 2.57 -0.78 2.72
C GLN A 59 3.52 -0.25 3.80
N PHE A 60 4.25 0.82 3.46
CA PHE A 60 5.07 1.55 4.40
C PHE A 60 4.08 2.22 5.35
N SER A 61 3.76 1.53 6.44
CA SER A 61 3.13 2.16 7.57
C SER A 61 4.03 3.33 7.99
N LYS A 62 3.44 4.51 8.17
CA LYS A 62 4.14 5.66 8.78
C LYS A 62 4.35 5.47 10.28
N GLU A 63 4.06 4.27 10.79
CA GLU A 63 4.25 3.91 12.18
C GLU A 63 5.75 3.77 12.43
N LYS A 64 6.22 4.39 13.52
CA LYS A 64 7.56 4.16 14.05
C LYS A 64 7.60 2.78 14.69
N THR A 65 7.37 1.73 13.90
CA THR A 65 7.50 0.37 14.38
C THR A 65 8.94 0.21 14.87
N PRO A 66 9.15 -0.09 16.15
CA PRO A 66 10.49 -0.20 16.68
C PRO A 66 11.26 -1.31 15.97
N GLU A 67 12.55 -1.08 15.69
CA GLU A 67 13.40 -2.03 14.95
C GLU A 67 13.45 -3.43 15.58
N TRP A 68 13.28 -3.53 16.90
CA TRP A 68 13.23 -4.82 17.62
C TRP A 68 12.06 -5.71 17.19
N LEU A 69 11.03 -5.16 16.55
CA LEU A 69 9.87 -5.90 16.07
C LEU A 69 10.11 -6.58 14.71
N ASN A 70 11.07 -6.08 13.91
CA ASN A 70 11.28 -6.49 12.52
C ASN A 70 11.91 -7.88 12.38
N ASN A 71 12.64 -8.36 13.40
CA ASN A 71 13.45 -9.58 13.32
C ASN A 71 12.95 -10.72 14.22
N ARG A 72 11.63 -10.91 14.34
CA ARG A 72 11.04 -11.98 15.17
C ARG A 72 11.48 -13.39 14.75
N THR A 73 11.85 -13.60 13.50
CA THR A 73 12.15 -14.93 12.93
C THR A 73 13.52 -15.49 13.34
N ASN A 74 14.44 -14.64 13.82
CA ASN A 74 15.81 -15.05 14.18
C ASN A 74 16.10 -14.97 15.69
N ARG A 75 15.10 -14.62 16.50
CA ARG A 75 15.28 -14.37 17.95
C ARG A 75 15.10 -15.65 18.77
N ASN A 76 15.87 -16.70 18.43
CA ASN A 76 16.05 -17.89 19.25
C ASN A 76 17.36 -17.83 20.06
N GLU A 77 17.93 -16.64 20.21
CA GLU A 77 19.08 -16.42 21.09
C GLU A 77 18.57 -15.74 22.35
N ASN A 78 18.44 -16.55 23.40
CA ASN A 78 18.35 -16.05 24.76
C ASN A 78 19.72 -15.44 25.08
N GLU A 79 19.94 -14.17 24.73
CA GLU A 79 21.08 -13.40 25.22
C GLU A 79 20.95 -13.29 26.74
N GLU A 80 21.61 -14.19 27.46
CA GLU A 80 21.69 -14.14 28.92
C GLU A 80 22.47 -12.88 29.33
N MET A 81 21.78 -12.00 30.05
CA MET A 81 22.36 -10.78 30.61
C MET A 81 23.43 -11.13 31.63
N SER A 82 24.59 -10.45 31.57
CA SER A 82 25.64 -10.67 32.57
C SER A 82 25.15 -10.29 33.98
N GLU A 83 25.76 -10.88 35.00
CA GLU A 83 25.35 -10.66 36.39
C GLU A 83 25.47 -9.18 36.82
N GLU A 84 26.48 -8.48 36.29
CA GLU A 84 26.67 -7.04 36.50
C GLU A 84 25.58 -6.18 35.86
N GLU A 85 25.17 -6.53 34.63
CA GLU A 85 24.09 -5.84 33.93
C GLU A 85 22.75 -6.06 34.63
N ARG A 86 22.53 -7.28 35.11
CA ARG A 86 21.34 -7.64 35.90
C ARG A 86 21.27 -6.85 37.20
N ALA A 87 22.39 -6.74 37.92
CA ALA A 87 22.46 -5.94 39.14
C ALA A 87 22.20 -4.45 38.88
N LYS A 88 22.75 -3.89 37.80
CA LYS A 88 22.49 -2.49 37.39
C LYS A 88 21.03 -2.27 37.01
N PHE A 89 20.41 -3.22 36.31
CA PHE A 89 19.00 -3.16 35.95
C PHE A 89 18.10 -3.18 37.19
N GLU A 90 18.36 -4.09 38.12
CA GLU A 90 17.58 -4.24 39.35
C GLU A 90 17.64 -2.97 40.21
N LYS A 91 18.83 -2.37 40.33
CA LYS A 91 19.01 -1.09 41.04
C LYS A 91 18.14 0.02 40.43
N LYS A 92 18.17 0.19 39.10
CA LYS A 92 17.35 1.19 38.41
C LYS A 92 15.85 0.93 38.58
N ARG A 93 15.44 -0.34 38.59
CA ARG A 93 14.04 -0.73 38.80
C ARG A 93 13.55 -0.30 40.18
N GLU A 94 14.34 -0.52 41.22
CA GLU A 94 13.98 -0.13 42.58
C GLU A 94 14.00 1.38 42.79
N GLU A 95 14.97 2.10 42.21
CA GLU A 95 14.97 3.56 42.19
C GLU A 95 13.72 4.12 41.50
N PHE A 96 13.32 3.55 40.36
CA PHE A 96 12.13 3.97 39.64
C PHE A 96 10.83 3.73 40.44
N LYS A 97 10.70 2.59 41.13
CA LYS A 97 9.55 2.33 41.99
C LYS A 97 9.41 3.36 43.10
N ARG A 98 10.52 3.74 43.75
CA ARG A 98 10.54 4.76 44.79
C ARG A 98 10.13 6.15 44.29
N LEU A 99 10.28 6.43 42.99
CA LEU A 99 9.83 7.68 42.39
C LEU A 99 8.32 7.69 42.10
N LEU A 100 7.66 6.53 42.12
CA LEU A 100 6.22 6.37 41.89
C LEU A 100 5.42 6.24 43.20
N GLU A 101 6.09 6.03 44.33
CA GLU A 101 5.53 6.13 45.70
C GLU A 101 5.58 7.57 46.22
#